data_AF-Q6XIC8-F1
#
_entry.id   AF-Q6XIC8-F1
#
_cell.length_a   1.000
_cell.length_b   1.000
_cell.length_c   1.000
_cell.angle_alpha   90.00
_cell.angle_beta   90.00
_cell.angle_gamma   90.00
#
_symmetry.space_group_name_H-M   'P 1'
#
loop_
_entity.id
_entity.type
_entity.pdbx_description
1 polymer ?
#
loop_
_entity_poly.entity_id
_entity_poly.type
_entity_poly.pdbx_seq_one_letter_code
_entity_poly.pdbx_strand_id
1 'polypeptide(L)'
;QIQELASDFLSNYIFLAVGRVGSTSENITQTILWVYEPDKRSYLLDLLSSIRDGPEYTKDSLTLIFVETKKGADSLEEFLYQCNHPVTSIHGDRTQKEREEALRCFRSGDCPILVATAVAARGLDIPHVKHVINFDLPSDVEEYVHRIGRTGRMGNLGV
;
A
#
# COMPACT_ATOMS: atom_id res chain seq x y z
N GLN A 1 7.45 29.01 -1.26
CA GLN A 1 6.02 29.29 -1.54
C GLN A 1 5.11 29.24 -0.31
N ILE A 2 4.73 28.07 0.27
CA ILE A 2 3.80 28.08 1.44
C ILE A 2 4.44 28.69 2.71
N GLN A 3 5.74 28.48 2.94
CA GLN A 3 6.44 29.06 4.09
C GLN A 3 6.62 30.58 3.98
N GLU A 4 6.87 31.11 2.78
CA GLU A 4 6.95 32.56 2.53
C GLU A 4 5.59 33.22 2.73
N LEU A 5 4.52 32.57 2.27
CA LEU A 5 3.17 33.07 2.54
C LEU A 5 2.89 33.05 4.05
N ALA A 6 3.25 31.98 4.76
CA ALA A 6 3.03 31.88 6.20
C ALA A 6 3.82 32.92 7.01
N SER A 7 5.01 33.34 6.54
CA SER A 7 5.80 34.39 7.22
C SER A 7 5.15 35.78 7.14
N ASP A 8 4.32 36.04 6.13
CA ASP A 8 3.61 37.32 6.00
C ASP A 8 2.42 37.44 6.97
N PHE A 9 1.91 36.32 7.49
CA PHE A 9 0.73 36.28 8.37
C PHE A 9 1.04 35.92 9.84
N LEU A 10 2.23 35.41 10.16
CA LEU A 10 2.56 34.92 11.49
C LEU A 10 3.67 35.78 12.14
N SER A 11 3.36 36.33 13.32
CA SER A 11 4.35 37.02 14.17
C SER A 11 4.73 36.12 15.35
N ASN A 12 6.03 35.91 15.57
CA ASN A 12 6.58 35.20 16.73
C ASN A 12 6.10 33.73 16.88
N TYR A 13 6.16 32.95 15.80
CA TYR A 13 5.73 31.55 15.79
C TYR A 13 6.85 30.57 16.14
N ILE A 14 6.48 29.39 16.62
CA ILE A 14 7.39 28.26 16.80
C ILE A 14 7.21 27.33 15.61
N PHE A 15 8.29 27.09 14.86
CA PHE A 15 8.32 26.13 13.77
C PHE A 15 8.60 24.73 14.33
N LEU A 16 7.59 23.86 14.33
CA LEU A 16 7.75 22.47 14.74
C LEU A 16 7.72 21.58 13.49
N ALA A 17 8.88 21.07 13.08
CA ALA A 17 8.98 20.03 12.06
C ALA A 17 9.20 18.67 12.73
N VAL A 18 8.35 17.70 12.41
CA VAL A 18 8.48 16.31 12.86
C VAL A 18 8.94 15.47 11.67
N GLY A 19 10.20 15.01 11.71
CA GLY A 19 10.83 14.24 10.63
C GLY A 19 11.39 15.08 9.48
N ARG A 20 11.89 14.42 8.43
CA ARG A 20 12.32 15.06 7.17
C ARG A 20 11.12 15.17 6.23
N VAL A 21 10.81 16.39 5.78
CA VAL A 21 9.75 16.64 4.79
C VAL A 21 10.13 15.95 3.49
N GLY A 22 9.30 15.03 3.00
CA GLY A 22 9.55 14.26 1.78
C GLY A 22 10.38 12.99 1.94
N SER A 23 10.74 12.58 3.17
CA SER A 23 11.37 11.27 3.40
C SER A 23 10.35 10.24 3.90
N THR A 24 10.63 8.98 3.64
CA THR A 24 9.93 7.85 4.26
C THR A 24 10.26 7.79 5.75
N SER A 25 9.43 7.12 6.56
CA SER A 25 9.81 6.83 7.95
C SER A 25 11.05 5.92 7.94
N GLU A 26 11.97 6.08 8.89
CA GLU A 26 13.15 5.20 9.04
C GLU A 26 12.76 3.74 9.35
N ASN A 27 11.48 3.48 9.63
CA ASN A 27 10.95 2.18 10.05
C ASN A 27 10.39 1.34 8.89
N ILE A 28 10.61 1.74 7.63
CA ILE A 28 10.17 1.00 6.44
C ILE A 28 11.38 0.36 5.76
N THR A 29 11.43 -0.98 5.79
CA THR A 29 12.44 -1.76 5.07
C THR A 29 12.03 -1.89 3.61
N GLN A 30 12.82 -1.36 2.69
CA GLN A 30 12.52 -1.38 1.26
C GLN A 30 13.40 -2.40 0.54
N THR A 31 12.78 -3.33 -0.18
CA THR A 31 13.49 -4.31 -1.03
C THR A 31 13.06 -4.14 -2.47
N ILE A 32 14.03 -4.05 -3.39
CA ILE A 32 13.78 -3.96 -4.84
C ILE A 32 14.22 -5.28 -5.47
N LEU A 33 13.29 -5.91 -6.20
CA LEU A 33 13.54 -7.15 -6.93
C LEU A 33 13.41 -6.88 -8.42
N TRP A 34 14.44 -7.25 -9.19
CA TRP A 34 14.39 -7.22 -10.65
C TRP A 34 13.71 -8.48 -11.16
N VAL A 35 12.51 -8.33 -11.71
CA VAL A 35 11.68 -9.43 -12.22
C VAL A 35 11.17 -9.07 -13.60
N TYR A 36 11.23 -10.01 -14.55
CA TYR A 36 10.63 -9.83 -15.87
C TYR A 36 9.10 -9.84 -15.78
N GLU A 37 8.43 -9.05 -16.62
CA GLU A 37 6.97 -8.90 -16.60
C GLU A 37 6.18 -10.23 -16.57
N PRO A 38 6.53 -11.26 -17.37
CA PRO A 38 5.82 -12.54 -17.35
C PRO A 38 5.92 -13.27 -16.01
N ASP A 39 7.03 -13.07 -15.29
CA ASP A 39 7.35 -13.79 -14.05
C ASP A 39 6.83 -13.05 -12.81
N LYS A 40 6.44 -11.77 -12.91
CA LYS A 40 5.98 -11.00 -11.75
C LYS A 40 4.87 -11.71 -10.97
N ARG A 41 3.93 -12.36 -11.66
CA ARG A 41 2.81 -13.08 -11.01
C ARG A 41 3.28 -14.29 -10.20
N SER A 42 4.19 -15.10 -10.73
CA SER A 42 4.74 -16.26 -10.01
C SER A 42 5.58 -15.81 -8.82
N TYR A 43 6.46 -14.82 -9.01
CA TYR A 43 7.24 -14.26 -7.91
C TYR A 43 6.39 -13.66 -6.80
N LEU A 44 5.31 -12.95 -7.14
CA LEU A 44 4.37 -12.43 -6.14
C LEU A 44 3.72 -13.57 -5.37
N LEU A 45 3.34 -14.66 -6.03
CA LEU A 45 2.72 -15.81 -5.38
C LEU A 45 3.68 -16.47 -4.37
N ASP A 46 4.94 -16.63 -4.75
CA ASP A 46 5.99 -17.18 -3.89
C ASP A 46 6.24 -16.27 -2.68
N LEU A 47 6.31 -14.95 -2.92
CA LEU A 47 6.45 -13.94 -1.87
C LEU A 47 5.28 -14.00 -0.88
N LEU A 48 4.03 -13.99 -1.37
CA LEU A 48 2.84 -14.06 -0.52
C LEU A 48 2.77 -15.37 0.28
N SER A 49 3.17 -16.49 -0.32
CA SER A 49 3.24 -17.78 0.36
C SER A 49 4.28 -17.76 1.47
N SER A 50 5.48 -17.23 1.20
CA SER A 50 6.52 -17.09 2.22
C SER A 50 6.11 -16.17 3.38
N ILE A 51 5.36 -15.10 3.10
CA ILE A 51 4.82 -14.20 4.12
C ILE A 51 3.80 -14.94 4.99
N ARG A 52 2.89 -15.70 4.37
CA ARG A 52 1.84 -16.46 5.06
C ARG A 52 2.42 -17.57 5.95
N ASP A 53 3.43 -18.27 5.47
CA ASP A 53 4.02 -19.41 6.16
C ASP A 53 5.12 -18.98 7.16
N GLY A 54 5.41 -17.67 7.23
CA GLY A 54 6.39 -17.09 8.13
C GLY A 54 5.96 -17.07 9.61
N PRO A 55 6.92 -17.07 10.55
CA PRO A 55 6.65 -17.18 11.99
C PRO A 55 5.93 -15.97 12.58
N GLU A 56 5.98 -14.82 11.91
CA GLU A 56 5.30 -13.59 12.33
C GLU A 56 3.98 -13.33 11.61
N TYR A 57 3.46 -14.34 10.90
CA TYR A 57 2.16 -14.23 10.26
C TYR A 57 1.04 -14.26 11.32
N THR A 58 0.17 -13.26 11.26
CA THR A 58 -1.01 -13.13 12.11
C THR A 58 -2.19 -12.77 11.22
N LYS A 59 -3.42 -12.85 11.75
CA LYS A 59 -4.62 -12.41 11.01
C LYS A 59 -4.54 -10.92 10.60
N ASP A 60 -3.75 -10.13 11.33
CA ASP A 60 -3.54 -8.70 11.08
C ASP A 60 -2.35 -8.42 10.13
N SER A 61 -1.70 -9.46 9.59
CA SER A 61 -0.61 -9.34 8.61
C SER A 61 -1.16 -8.98 7.22
N LEU A 62 -1.81 -7.82 7.13
CA LEU A 62 -2.44 -7.30 5.92
C LEU A 62 -1.40 -6.84 4.89
N THR A 63 -1.66 -7.14 3.62
CA THR A 63 -0.79 -6.82 2.48
C THR A 63 -1.54 -5.96 1.47
N LEU A 64 -0.98 -4.79 1.15
CA LEU A 64 -1.50 -3.89 0.12
C LEU A 64 -0.63 -3.98 -1.14
N ILE A 65 -1.24 -4.34 -2.26
CA ILE A 65 -0.56 -4.48 -3.56
C ILE A 65 -1.02 -3.35 -4.47
N PHE A 66 -0.07 -2.57 -4.96
CA PHE A 66 -0.32 -1.51 -5.93
C PHE A 66 -0.07 -1.97 -7.35
N VAL A 67 -1.06 -1.71 -8.21
CA VAL A 67 -1.02 -1.92 -9.66
C VAL A 67 -1.32 -0.62 -10.39
N GLU A 68 -0.89 -0.52 -11.65
CA GLU A 68 -1.07 0.70 -12.44
C GLU A 68 -2.51 0.84 -12.95
N THR A 69 -3.11 -0.24 -13.44
CA THR A 69 -4.39 -0.20 -14.17
C THR A 69 -5.53 -0.90 -13.44
N LYS A 70 -6.76 -0.44 -13.70
CA LYS A 70 -7.99 -1.05 -13.17
C LYS A 70 -8.12 -2.51 -13.60
N LYS A 71 -7.90 -2.78 -14.88
CA LYS A 71 -7.89 -4.14 -15.44
C LYS A 71 -6.79 -5.01 -14.82
N GLY A 72 -5.64 -4.43 -14.53
CA GLY A 72 -4.56 -5.11 -13.80
C GLY A 72 -4.99 -5.51 -12.39
N ALA A 73 -5.76 -4.67 -11.70
CA ALA A 73 -6.30 -4.98 -10.37
C ALA A 73 -7.23 -6.18 -10.42
N ASP A 74 -8.20 -6.17 -11.33
CA ASP A 74 -9.15 -7.28 -11.51
C ASP A 74 -8.45 -8.57 -11.93
N SER A 75 -7.54 -8.49 -12.90
CA SER A 75 -6.78 -9.64 -13.38
C SER A 75 -5.89 -10.25 -12.30
N LEU A 76 -5.30 -9.42 -11.43
CA LEU A 76 -4.45 -9.90 -10.35
C LEU A 76 -5.28 -10.47 -9.18
N GLU A 77 -6.41 -9.85 -8.85
CA GLU A 77 -7.38 -10.38 -7.90
C GLU A 77 -7.85 -11.79 -8.31
N GLU A 78 -8.30 -11.94 -9.56
CA GLU A 78 -8.76 -13.24 -10.07
C GLU A 78 -7.66 -14.31 -10.02
N PHE A 79 -6.45 -13.96 -10.45
CA PHE A 79 -5.30 -14.86 -10.41
C PHE A 79 -4.99 -15.33 -8.97
N LEU A 80 -4.88 -14.41 -8.02
CA LEU A 80 -4.58 -14.74 -6.63
C LEU A 80 -5.70 -15.56 -5.98
N TYR A 81 -6.95 -15.23 -6.28
CA TYR A 81 -8.11 -15.99 -5.81
C TYR A 81 -8.10 -17.44 -6.31
N GLN A 82 -7.81 -17.65 -7.61
CA GLN A 82 -7.66 -18.98 -8.20
C GLN A 82 -6.49 -19.77 -7.58
N CYS A 83 -5.44 -19.08 -7.14
CA CYS A 83 -4.33 -19.67 -6.40
C CYS A 83 -4.60 -19.81 -4.88
N ASN A 84 -5.86 -19.79 -4.44
CA ASN A 84 -6.29 -19.95 -3.04
C ASN A 84 -5.71 -18.89 -2.06
N HIS A 85 -5.46 -17.68 -2.55
CA HIS A 85 -5.12 -16.55 -1.70
C HIS A 85 -6.36 -15.65 -1.54
N PRO A 86 -6.92 -15.51 -0.32
CA PRO A 86 -8.07 -14.63 -0.13
C PRO A 86 -7.66 -13.18 -0.40
N VAL A 87 -8.34 -12.56 -1.35
CA VAL A 87 -7.97 -11.27 -1.93
C VAL A 87 -9.21 -10.49 -2.29
N THR A 88 -9.10 -9.16 -2.31
CA THR A 88 -10.11 -8.26 -2.86
C THR A 88 -9.42 -7.11 -3.60
N SER A 89 -10.15 -6.33 -4.41
CA SER A 89 -9.59 -5.20 -5.14
C SER A 89 -10.39 -3.90 -5.00
N ILE A 90 -9.68 -2.78 -5.13
CA ILE A 90 -10.27 -1.42 -5.14
C ILE A 90 -9.67 -0.60 -6.28
N HIS A 91 -10.52 -0.13 -7.17
CA HIS A 91 -10.14 0.75 -8.27
C HIS A 91 -11.28 1.72 -8.64
N GLY A 92 -11.07 2.51 -9.70
CA GLY A 92 -11.98 3.58 -10.12
C GLY A 92 -13.36 3.13 -10.61
N ASP A 93 -13.53 1.86 -11.00
CA ASP A 93 -14.80 1.35 -11.55
C ASP A 93 -15.65 0.63 -10.49
N ARG A 94 -15.10 0.42 -9.28
CA ARG A 94 -15.86 -0.11 -8.16
C ARG A 94 -16.81 0.96 -7.64
N THR A 95 -18.06 0.58 -7.43
CA THR A 95 -19.08 1.39 -6.76
C THR A 95 -18.67 1.66 -5.32
N GLN A 96 -19.25 2.70 -4.70
CA GLN A 96 -18.95 3.03 -3.32
C GLN A 96 -19.27 1.87 -2.36
N LYS A 97 -20.36 1.14 -2.61
CA LYS A 97 -20.74 -0.03 -1.82
C LYS A 97 -19.69 -1.15 -1.92
N GLU A 98 -19.22 -1.46 -3.12
CA GLU A 98 -18.18 -2.48 -3.34
C GLU A 98 -16.87 -2.08 -2.68
N ARG A 99 -16.51 -0.79 -2.71
CA ARG A 99 -15.32 -0.28 -2.02
C ARG A 99 -15.42 -0.47 -0.51
N GLU A 100 -16.56 -0.13 0.08
CA GLU A 100 -16.80 -0.30 1.52
C GLU A 100 -16.77 -1.78 1.93
N GLU A 101 -17.33 -2.66 1.10
CA GLU A 101 -17.29 -4.10 1.33
C GLU A 101 -15.87 -4.67 1.23
N ALA A 102 -15.12 -4.31 0.19
CA ALA A 102 -13.72 -4.69 0.03
C ALA A 102 -12.86 -4.22 1.23
N LEU A 103 -13.03 -2.97 1.66
CA LEU A 103 -12.33 -2.44 2.83
C LEU A 103 -12.73 -3.17 4.11
N ARG A 104 -14.00 -3.53 4.28
CA ARG A 104 -14.46 -4.29 5.43
C ARG A 104 -13.80 -5.67 5.47
N CYS A 105 -13.83 -6.41 4.37
CA CYS A 105 -13.21 -7.74 4.26
C CYS A 105 -11.69 -7.69 4.45
N PHE A 106 -11.04 -6.62 3.97
CA PHE A 106 -9.62 -6.39 4.18
C PHE A 106 -9.29 -6.14 5.65
N ARG A 107 -10.02 -5.22 6.30
CA ARG A 107 -9.80 -4.87 7.72
C ARG A 107 -10.14 -6.00 8.69
N SER A 108 -11.08 -6.88 8.35
CA SER A 108 -11.40 -8.06 9.18
C SER A 108 -10.37 -9.19 9.05
N GLY A 109 -9.47 -9.10 8.07
CA GLY A 109 -8.51 -10.15 7.72
C GLY A 109 -9.12 -11.33 6.98
N ASP A 110 -10.38 -11.23 6.53
CA ASP A 110 -11.03 -12.29 5.74
C ASP A 110 -10.46 -12.32 4.30
N CYS A 111 -10.08 -11.14 3.79
CA CYS A 111 -9.26 -10.98 2.60
C CYS A 111 -7.97 -10.23 3.00
N PRO A 112 -6.90 -10.89 3.47
CA PRO A 112 -5.70 -10.21 3.97
C PRO A 112 -4.88 -9.52 2.86
N ILE A 113 -5.25 -9.70 1.59
CA ILE A 113 -4.61 -9.05 0.44
C ILE A 113 -5.61 -8.08 -0.20
N LEU A 114 -5.17 -6.83 -0.40
CA LEU A 114 -5.92 -5.82 -1.13
C LEU A 114 -5.10 -5.37 -2.34
N VAL A 115 -5.65 -5.52 -3.54
CA VAL A 115 -5.06 -5.00 -4.78
C VAL A 115 -5.69 -3.64 -5.11
N ALA A 116 -4.89 -2.60 -5.29
CA ALA A 116 -5.41 -1.26 -5.49
C ALA A 116 -4.65 -0.48 -6.58
N THR A 117 -5.38 0.38 -7.29
CA THR A 117 -4.74 1.45 -8.07
C THR A 117 -4.45 2.65 -7.18
N ALA A 118 -3.39 3.39 -7.49
CA ALA A 118 -2.97 4.53 -6.68
C ALA A 118 -4.06 5.60 -6.49
N VAL A 119 -4.83 5.87 -7.54
CA VAL A 119 -5.96 6.83 -7.49
C VAL A 119 -7.02 6.35 -6.50
N ALA A 120 -7.33 5.07 -6.49
CA ALA A 120 -8.38 4.54 -5.63
C ALA A 120 -7.94 4.43 -4.17
N ALA A 121 -6.64 4.25 -3.90
CA ALA A 121 -6.10 4.25 -2.55
C ALA A 121 -5.94 5.65 -1.93
N ARG A 122 -5.89 6.72 -2.76
CA ARG A 122 -5.83 8.11 -2.26
C ARG A 122 -7.16 8.47 -1.58
N GLY A 123 -7.08 9.00 -0.35
CA GLY A 123 -8.24 9.40 0.43
C GLY A 123 -8.99 8.24 1.10
N LEU A 124 -8.62 6.99 0.84
CA LEU A 124 -9.08 5.86 1.64
C LEU A 124 -8.26 5.77 2.92
N ASP A 125 -8.96 5.61 4.03
CA ASP A 125 -8.37 5.32 5.32
C ASP A 125 -7.95 3.85 5.36
N ILE A 126 -6.79 3.55 4.75
CA ILE A 126 -6.11 2.25 4.84
C ILE A 126 -4.84 2.43 5.66
N PRO A 127 -4.91 2.60 6.99
CA PRO A 127 -3.73 2.70 7.83
C PRO A 127 -3.37 1.31 8.38
N HIS A 128 -2.07 1.06 8.52
CA HIS A 128 -1.49 -0.08 9.27
C HIS A 128 -1.49 -1.44 8.55
N VAL A 129 -1.09 -1.47 7.28
CA VAL A 129 -0.74 -2.75 6.64
C VAL A 129 0.67 -3.16 7.07
N LYS A 130 0.91 -4.47 7.19
CA LYS A 130 2.25 -5.00 7.51
C LYS A 130 3.16 -4.94 6.28
N HIS A 131 2.59 -5.24 5.11
CA HIS A 131 3.34 -5.28 3.85
C HIS A 131 2.75 -4.34 2.78
N VAL A 132 3.62 -3.62 2.07
CA VAL A 132 3.27 -2.89 0.85
C VAL A 132 4.06 -3.43 -0.32
N ILE A 133 3.38 -3.89 -1.36
CA ILE A 133 4.00 -4.40 -2.58
C ILE A 133 3.66 -3.46 -3.74
N ASN A 134 4.68 -2.92 -4.39
CA ASN A 134 4.51 -2.26 -5.68
C ASN A 134 4.67 -3.30 -6.79
N PHE A 135 3.57 -3.88 -7.26
CA PHE A 135 3.61 -4.81 -8.39
C PHE A 135 3.99 -4.07 -9.68
N ASP A 136 3.44 -2.87 -9.83
CA ASP A 136 3.86 -1.89 -10.84
C ASP A 136 4.50 -0.71 -10.13
N LEU A 137 5.78 -0.46 -10.44
CA LEU A 137 6.51 0.66 -9.88
C LEU A 137 5.89 1.98 -10.36
N PRO A 138 5.59 2.94 -9.47
CA PRO A 138 5.07 4.23 -9.91
C PRO A 138 6.12 4.99 -10.72
N SER A 139 5.67 5.82 -11.66
CA SER A 139 6.53 6.67 -12.48
C SER A 139 7.07 7.90 -11.72
N ASP A 140 6.48 8.22 -10.57
CA ASP A 140 6.84 9.36 -9.74
C ASP A 140 7.17 8.96 -8.30
N VAL A 141 8.15 9.66 -7.73
CA VAL A 141 8.69 9.38 -6.38
C VAL A 141 7.75 9.79 -5.26
N GLU A 142 6.95 10.86 -5.44
CA GLU A 142 5.96 11.26 -4.43
C GLU A 142 4.88 10.18 -4.31
N GLU A 143 4.47 9.61 -5.43
CA GLU A 143 3.56 8.48 -5.42
C GLU A 143 4.17 7.25 -4.74
N TYR A 144 5.43 6.92 -5.03
CA TYR A 144 6.14 5.85 -4.33
C TYR A 144 6.12 6.04 -2.81
N VAL A 145 6.51 7.23 -2.33
CA VAL A 145 6.54 7.56 -0.90
C VAL A 145 5.14 7.46 -0.28
N HIS A 146 4.10 7.92 -0.99
CA HIS A 146 2.71 7.79 -0.52
C HIS A 146 2.23 6.33 -0.41
N ARG A 147 2.68 5.45 -1.32
CA ARG A 147 2.35 4.03 -1.32
C ARG A 147 3.01 3.32 -0.15
N ILE A 148 4.32 3.46 0.01
CA ILE A 148 5.05 2.76 1.10
C ILE A 148 4.75 3.35 2.48
N GLY A 149 4.34 4.62 2.56
CA GLY A 149 3.85 5.23 3.79
C GLY A 149 2.57 4.62 4.38
N ARG A 150 2.03 3.57 3.76
CA ARG A 150 0.91 2.74 4.28
C ARG A 150 1.37 1.70 5.31
N THR A 151 2.66 1.38 5.37
CA THR A 151 3.29 0.53 6.39
C THR A 151 4.23 1.35 7.30
N GLY A 152 4.83 0.70 8.32
CA GLY A 152 5.90 1.29 9.14
C GLY A 152 5.48 2.47 10.04
N ARG A 153 4.22 2.47 10.51
CA ARG A 153 3.64 3.51 11.40
C ARG A 153 3.60 3.05 12.86
N MET A 154 3.72 4.01 13.79
CA MET A 154 3.64 3.79 15.25
C MET A 154 4.69 2.84 15.86
N GLY A 155 5.96 2.94 15.42
CA GLY A 155 7.06 2.16 15.99
C GLY A 155 7.14 0.70 15.51
N ASN A 156 6.17 0.24 14.71
CA ASN A 156 6.25 -1.06 14.04
C ASN A 156 7.13 -0.97 12.80
N LEU A 157 7.94 -2.01 12.58
CA LEU A 157 8.69 -2.21 11.34
C LEU A 157 7.73 -2.61 10.23
N GLY A 158 7.82 -1.92 9.09
CA GLY A 158 7.08 -2.22 7.87
C GLY A 158 8.01 -2.76 6.78
N VAL A 159 7.46 -3.57 5.87
CA VAL A 159 8.15 -4.04 4.66
C VAL A 159 7.36 -3.65 3.41
#